data_AF-A0A2N2Q3F8-F1
#
_entry.id   AF-A0A2N2Q3F8-F1
#
_cell.length_a   1.000
_cell.length_b   1.000
_cell.length_c   1.000
_cell.angle_alpha   90.00
_cell.angle_beta   90.00
_cell.angle_gamma   90.00
#
_symmetry.space_group_name_H-M   'P 1'
#
loop_
_entity.id
_entity.type
_entity.pdbx_description
1 polymer ?
#
loop_
_entity_poly.entity_id
_entity_poly.type
_entity_poly.pdbx_seq_one_letter_code
_entity_poly.pdbx_strand_id
1 'polypeptide(L)'
;MKKLSQILMFVLAMTLSIGSLAAGDWLVISHSTVINAGQKLTLEIIKPGQAAWPQTLKLQLSGSGVTEELELLSEDGQQTTENRRSFVLVPAKKYVGVIKASLVDVDSNQFLLLAADEAAGPVATVVEPDVGQVDDALADNEAAETEIIPTPRIVLAKPGDEPALSAHEPMYFVLGHDSDHGADARFQLSFKYRLFDPEGIIGGFSPLLSNLYFTYTQTSLWDLGEDSSPFRDTSYRPGLFYQWAGSEKQPLPTEWRVGLEHESNGRSSPESRSIDTAYLIPAWHLDMSQGRRLTFAPKIYHYIDKHENRDIQRFRGYVDWNVRYGREDGLIWSGMYRQGTSGFASGQLDISYPISERIFARTGSFVHLQMFSGYGETLLEFDRDRDTQIRLGISIAR
;
A
#
# COMPACT_ATOMS: atom_id res chain seq x y z
N MET A 1 -36.61 -37.43 3.04
CA MET A 1 -35.16 -37.64 2.82
C MET A 1 -34.67 -36.52 1.88
N LYS A 2 -33.60 -35.80 2.25
CA LYS A 2 -33.13 -34.49 1.72
C LYS A 2 -33.52 -33.28 2.57
N LYS A 3 -33.04 -33.24 3.81
CA LYS A 3 -32.79 -32.04 4.65
C LYS A 3 -32.11 -32.55 5.93
N LEU A 4 -30.85 -33.00 5.81
CA LEU A 4 -29.96 -33.31 6.95
C LEU A 4 -28.55 -33.60 6.41
N SER A 5 -27.87 -32.59 5.85
CA SER A 5 -26.45 -32.70 5.47
C SER A 5 -25.84 -31.32 5.17
N GLN A 6 -26.03 -30.33 6.04
CA GLN A 6 -25.31 -29.04 5.98
C GLN A 6 -24.96 -28.49 7.38
N ILE A 7 -24.94 -29.34 8.40
CA ILE A 7 -24.50 -28.96 9.76
C ILE A 7 -23.45 -29.98 10.19
N LEU A 8 -22.29 -29.95 9.51
CA LEU A 8 -21.06 -30.58 10.02
C LEU A 8 -19.83 -30.07 9.23
N MET A 9 -19.61 -28.76 9.19
CA MET A 9 -18.33 -28.20 8.77
C MET A 9 -18.12 -26.78 9.31
N PHE A 10 -18.45 -26.54 10.58
CA PHE A 10 -18.20 -25.25 11.23
C PHE A 10 -18.06 -25.37 12.75
N VAL A 11 -17.33 -26.39 13.23
CA VAL A 11 -16.88 -26.46 14.64
C VAL A 11 -15.54 -27.21 14.68
N LEU A 12 -14.45 -26.57 14.25
CA LEU A 12 -13.09 -26.90 14.70
C LEU A 12 -12.10 -25.77 14.34
N ALA A 13 -12.24 -24.60 14.95
CA ALA A 13 -11.19 -23.57 14.97
C ALA A 13 -11.35 -22.55 16.11
N MET A 14 -11.98 -22.95 17.23
CA MET A 14 -11.94 -22.19 18.49
C MET A 14 -11.38 -23.10 19.56
N THR A 15 -10.05 -23.11 19.67
CA THR A 15 -9.23 -23.23 20.89
C THR A 15 -7.78 -23.46 20.46
N LEU A 16 -7.15 -22.41 19.96
CA LEU A 16 -5.71 -22.25 20.09
C LEU A 16 -5.49 -20.77 20.43
N SER A 17 -5.75 -20.46 21.69
CA SER A 17 -5.15 -19.31 22.34
C SER A 17 -3.64 -19.58 22.37
N ILE A 18 -2.95 -19.32 21.26
CA ILE A 18 -1.52 -19.15 21.29
C ILE A 18 -1.35 -17.83 22.04
N GLY A 19 -1.09 -17.93 23.34
CA GLY A 19 -0.48 -16.83 24.05
C GLY A 19 0.83 -16.53 23.34
N SER A 20 0.79 -15.55 22.44
CA SER A 20 1.98 -14.83 22.03
C SER A 20 2.49 -14.14 23.28
N LEU A 21 3.25 -14.87 24.10
CA LEU A 21 4.35 -14.25 24.82
C LEU A 21 5.21 -13.69 23.71
N ALA A 22 5.03 -12.42 23.37
CA ALA A 22 5.98 -11.71 22.54
C ALA A 22 7.31 -11.87 23.25
N ALA A 23 8.17 -12.76 22.74
CA ALA A 23 9.58 -12.67 23.04
C ALA A 23 9.94 -11.24 22.67
N GLY A 24 10.41 -10.45 23.64
CA GLY A 24 10.88 -9.11 23.30
C GLY A 24 12.01 -9.32 22.30
N ASP A 25 11.89 -8.77 21.10
CA ASP A 25 12.99 -8.75 20.15
C ASP A 25 13.99 -7.67 20.59
N TRP A 26 15.24 -7.83 20.19
CA TRP A 26 16.24 -6.77 20.36
C TRP A 26 15.89 -5.61 19.44
N LEU A 27 15.95 -4.37 19.95
CA LEU A 27 15.71 -3.19 19.12
C LEU A 27 17.02 -2.50 18.80
N VAL A 28 17.26 -2.26 17.53
CA VAL A 28 18.36 -1.46 17.00
C VAL A 28 17.81 -0.16 16.46
N ILE A 29 18.35 0.95 16.97
CA ILE A 29 18.02 2.31 16.57
C ILE A 29 19.28 2.91 15.95
N SER A 30 19.19 3.34 14.70
CA SER A 30 20.24 4.13 14.06
C SER A 30 19.90 5.61 14.18
N HIS A 31 20.89 6.42 14.58
CA HIS A 31 20.78 7.88 14.57
C HIS A 31 21.10 8.51 13.22
N SER A 32 21.53 7.69 12.25
CA SER A 32 21.76 8.10 10.86
C SER A 32 20.88 7.29 9.92
N THR A 33 20.37 7.94 8.89
CA THR A 33 19.70 7.29 7.74
C THR A 33 20.66 7.09 6.57
N VAL A 34 21.88 7.60 6.65
CA VAL A 34 22.90 7.56 5.60
C VAL A 34 24.10 6.71 6.03
N ILE A 35 24.65 5.92 5.11
CA ILE A 35 25.82 5.05 5.33
C ILE A 35 26.86 5.22 4.22
N ASN A 36 28.12 5.44 4.59
CA ASN A 36 29.24 5.47 3.66
C ASN A 36 30.40 4.62 4.18
N ALA A 37 31.23 4.09 3.26
CA ALA A 37 32.45 3.40 3.64
C ALA A 37 33.38 4.34 4.44
N GLY A 38 33.91 3.87 5.56
CA GLY A 38 34.77 4.64 6.45
C GLY A 38 34.02 5.62 7.37
N GLN A 39 32.70 5.76 7.23
CA GLN A 39 31.90 6.64 8.10
C GLN A 39 31.59 5.96 9.43
N LYS A 40 31.88 6.65 10.54
CA LYS A 40 31.45 6.22 11.88
C LYS A 40 29.92 6.26 11.97
N LEU A 41 29.31 5.13 12.31
CA LEU A 41 27.89 5.01 12.60
C LEU A 41 27.69 4.68 14.08
N THR A 42 26.77 5.39 14.71
CA THR A 42 26.35 5.13 16.10
C THR A 42 24.98 4.49 16.10
N LEU A 43 24.87 3.34 16.77
CA LEU A 43 23.65 2.61 16.99
C LEU A 43 23.33 2.55 18.47
N GLU A 44 22.06 2.55 18.81
CA GLU A 44 21.60 2.16 20.12
C GLU A 44 20.91 0.82 20.05
N ILE A 45 21.24 -0.04 20.99
CA ILE A 45 20.64 -1.36 21.10
C ILE A 45 19.90 -1.44 22.43
N ILE A 46 18.65 -1.87 22.36
CA ILE A 46 17.80 -2.13 23.52
C ILE A 46 17.59 -3.64 23.62
N LYS A 47 17.99 -4.22 24.73
CA LYS A 47 17.79 -5.63 25.01
C LYS A 47 16.42 -5.90 25.63
N PRO A 48 15.84 -7.08 25.42
CA PRO A 48 14.65 -7.53 26.13
C PRO A 48 14.90 -7.63 27.65
N GLY A 49 13.85 -7.40 28.45
CA GLY A 49 13.99 -7.21 29.90
C GLY A 49 14.73 -8.34 30.65
N GLN A 50 14.62 -9.59 30.20
CA GLN A 50 15.29 -10.75 30.82
C GLN A 50 16.54 -11.23 30.06
N ALA A 51 16.90 -10.63 28.93
CA ALA A 51 18.06 -11.07 28.15
C ALA A 51 19.38 -10.63 28.80
N ALA A 52 20.42 -11.47 28.68
CA ALA A 52 21.80 -11.11 29.01
C ALA A 52 22.45 -10.40 27.81
N TRP A 53 23.38 -9.49 28.08
CA TRP A 53 24.19 -8.87 27.03
C TRP A 53 25.19 -9.89 26.46
N PRO A 54 25.21 -10.13 25.13
CA PRO A 54 26.24 -10.93 24.48
C PRO A 54 27.64 -10.33 24.69
N GLN A 55 28.68 -11.17 24.63
CA GLN A 55 30.07 -10.70 24.69
C GLN A 55 30.46 -9.88 23.46
N THR A 56 29.93 -10.27 22.31
CA THR A 56 30.10 -9.59 21.03
C THR A 56 28.74 -9.47 20.36
N LEU A 57 28.51 -8.35 19.67
CA LEU A 57 27.34 -8.16 18.82
C LEU A 57 27.83 -7.86 17.41
N LYS A 58 27.17 -8.46 16.43
CA LYS A 58 27.47 -8.26 15.01
C LYS A 58 26.27 -7.69 14.29
N LEU A 59 26.54 -6.72 13.43
CA LEU A 59 25.57 -6.18 12.49
C LEU A 59 25.90 -6.69 11.09
N GLN A 60 24.91 -7.26 10.42
CA GLN A 60 24.99 -7.57 9.01
C GLN A 60 24.42 -6.42 8.20
N LEU A 61 25.18 -5.93 7.24
CA LEU A 61 24.79 -4.96 6.23
C LEU A 61 24.68 -5.67 4.89
N SER A 62 23.57 -5.50 4.18
CA SER A 62 23.33 -6.13 2.88
C SER A 62 22.67 -5.17 1.89
N GLY A 63 23.24 -5.04 0.69
CA GLY A 63 22.70 -4.20 -0.38
C GLY A 63 23.53 -4.27 -1.65
N SER A 64 22.86 -4.19 -2.81
CA SER A 64 23.49 -4.19 -4.15
C SER A 64 24.47 -5.35 -4.39
N GLY A 65 24.15 -6.54 -3.88
CA GLY A 65 24.98 -7.75 -4.01
C GLY A 65 26.20 -7.80 -3.08
N VAL A 66 26.37 -6.80 -2.22
CA VAL A 66 27.42 -6.73 -1.21
C VAL A 66 26.84 -7.06 0.17
N THR A 67 27.55 -7.91 0.91
CA THR A 67 27.24 -8.21 2.31
C THR A 67 28.48 -8.05 3.16
N GLU A 68 28.32 -7.46 4.34
CA GLU A 68 29.38 -7.22 5.33
C GLU A 68 28.84 -7.47 6.72
N GLU A 69 29.63 -8.16 7.54
CA GLU A 69 29.34 -8.33 8.96
C GLU A 69 30.39 -7.55 9.76
N LEU A 70 29.91 -6.67 10.63
CA LEU A 70 30.73 -5.78 11.43
C LEU A 70 30.48 -6.03 12.91
N GLU A 71 31.55 -6.22 13.67
CA GLU A 71 31.47 -6.25 15.12
C GLU A 71 31.18 -4.85 15.66
N LEU A 72 30.20 -4.78 16.55
CA LEU A 72 29.78 -3.56 17.21
C LEU A 72 30.71 -3.28 18.39
N LEU A 73 31.37 -2.13 18.36
CA LEU A 73 32.25 -1.68 19.44
C LEU A 73 31.43 -0.87 20.45
N SER A 74 31.48 -1.25 21.72
CA SER A 74 30.82 -0.47 22.78
C SER A 74 31.44 0.93 22.83
N GLU A 75 30.59 1.96 22.87
CA GLU A 75 31.09 3.32 23.11
C GLU A 75 31.33 3.49 24.62
N ASP A 76 32.61 3.55 25.02
CA ASP A 76 32.99 3.71 26.43
C ASP A 76 32.37 4.98 27.01
N GLY A 77 31.40 4.83 27.92
CA GLY A 77 30.94 5.91 28.79
C GLY A 77 29.50 6.40 28.64
N GLN A 78 28.66 5.84 27.77
CA GLN A 78 27.21 6.17 27.74
C GLN A 78 26.33 4.92 27.87
N GLN A 79 26.23 4.38 29.09
CA GLN A 79 25.05 3.60 29.48
C GLN A 79 23.89 4.57 29.65
N THR A 80 22.93 4.56 28.74
CA THR A 80 21.74 5.39 28.89
C THR A 80 20.76 4.76 29.88
N THR A 81 20.69 3.42 29.98
CA THR A 81 19.94 2.63 31.01
C THR A 81 20.45 1.18 31.12
N GLU A 82 19.96 0.37 32.07
CA GLU A 82 20.31 -1.07 32.24
C GLU A 82 20.09 -1.92 30.98
N ASN A 83 19.07 -1.59 30.19
CA ASN A 83 18.67 -2.34 29.00
C ASN A 83 19.06 -1.68 27.68
N ARG A 84 19.73 -0.51 27.68
CA ARG A 84 20.09 0.24 26.46
C ARG A 84 21.58 0.58 26.45
N ARG A 85 22.28 0.25 25.36
CA ARG A 85 23.70 0.57 25.15
C ARG A 85 23.95 1.16 23.77
N SER A 86 24.90 2.09 23.71
CA SER A 86 25.37 2.68 22.46
C SER A 86 26.57 1.91 21.92
N PHE A 87 26.55 1.68 20.61
CA PHE A 87 27.58 0.98 19.87
C PHE A 87 28.01 1.79 18.66
N VAL A 88 29.24 1.55 18.23
CA VAL A 88 29.86 2.19 17.10
C VAL A 88 30.32 1.13 16.11
N LEU A 89 30.17 1.42 14.82
CA LEU A 89 30.76 0.65 13.74
C LEU A 89 31.26 1.57 12.64
N VAL A 90 32.17 1.05 11.82
CA VAL A 90 32.69 1.72 10.63
C VAL A 90 32.60 0.73 9.47
N PRO A 91 31.71 0.94 8.48
CA PRO A 91 31.61 0.05 7.33
C PRO A 91 32.88 0.13 6.49
N ALA A 92 33.47 -1.00 6.14
CA ALA A 92 34.67 -1.02 5.29
C ALA A 92 34.30 -1.11 3.80
N LYS A 93 33.13 -1.67 3.48
CA LYS A 93 32.68 -1.80 2.08
C LYS A 93 31.92 -0.56 1.61
N LYS A 94 32.09 -0.25 0.33
CA LYS A 94 31.26 0.73 -0.38
C LYS A 94 29.94 0.08 -0.77
N TYR A 95 28.88 0.88 -0.65
CA TYR A 95 27.51 0.49 -0.91
C TYR A 95 26.88 1.48 -1.89
N VAL A 96 25.86 1.05 -2.62
CA VAL A 96 25.07 1.92 -3.50
C VAL A 96 23.59 1.61 -3.26
N GLY A 97 22.78 2.64 -3.04
CA GLY A 97 21.34 2.50 -2.85
C GLY A 97 20.92 2.10 -1.44
N VAL A 98 19.86 1.29 -1.32
CA VAL A 98 19.24 0.92 -0.04
C VAL A 98 19.95 -0.29 0.57
N ILE A 99 20.38 -0.14 1.81
CA ILE A 99 21.13 -1.13 2.59
C ILE A 99 20.26 -1.62 3.74
N LYS A 100 20.05 -2.92 3.81
CA LYS A 100 19.35 -3.60 4.90
C LYS A 100 20.33 -3.95 6.01
N ALA A 101 19.96 -3.61 7.24
CA ALA A 101 20.74 -3.86 8.44
C ALA A 101 19.96 -4.69 9.48
N SER A 102 20.63 -5.67 10.10
CA SER A 102 20.07 -6.49 11.19
C SER A 102 21.17 -7.07 12.07
N LEU A 103 20.86 -7.45 13.32
CA LEU A 103 21.78 -8.23 14.15
C LEU A 103 21.88 -9.67 13.63
N VAL A 104 23.06 -10.27 13.79
CA VAL A 104 23.34 -11.63 13.29
C VAL A 104 22.96 -12.69 14.34
N ASP A 105 23.37 -12.48 15.58
CA ASP A 105 23.35 -13.52 16.62
C ASP A 105 22.10 -13.48 17.51
N VAL A 106 21.23 -12.49 17.32
CA VAL A 106 19.98 -12.30 18.08
C VAL A 106 18.87 -11.80 17.17
N ASP A 107 17.65 -12.22 17.44
CA ASP A 107 16.47 -11.71 16.72
C ASP A 107 16.27 -10.22 17.04
N SER A 108 16.23 -9.41 15.98
CA SER A 108 16.08 -7.96 16.07
C SER A 108 15.19 -7.39 14.97
N ASN A 109 14.73 -6.14 15.13
CA ASN A 109 14.16 -5.41 14.02
C ASN A 109 15.19 -5.25 12.88
N GLN A 110 14.68 -5.16 11.66
CA GLN A 110 15.45 -4.82 10.47
C GLN A 110 15.23 -3.35 10.15
N PHE A 111 16.27 -2.66 9.70
CA PHE A 111 16.17 -1.25 9.31
C PHE A 111 16.95 -0.98 8.03
N LEU A 112 16.62 0.13 7.37
CA LEU A 112 17.18 0.52 6.09
C LEU A 112 18.07 1.75 6.25
N LEU A 113 19.20 1.75 5.56
CA LEU A 113 20.13 2.85 5.43
C LEU A 113 20.30 3.19 3.95
N LEU A 114 20.60 4.44 3.63
CA LEU A 114 20.83 4.91 2.27
C LEU A 114 22.33 5.19 2.06
N ALA A 115 22.93 4.57 1.04
CA ALA A 115 24.31 4.86 0.65
C ALA A 115 24.36 5.90 -0.48
N ALA A 116 25.24 6.88 -0.37
CA ALA A 116 25.43 7.92 -1.39
C ALA A 116 26.22 7.38 -2.59
N ASP A 117 25.89 7.86 -3.79
CA ASP A 117 26.64 7.64 -5.04
C ASP A 117 27.71 8.74 -5.17
N GLU A 118 28.89 8.44 -5.72
CA GLU A 118 29.99 9.43 -5.86
C GLU A 118 29.63 10.62 -6.77
N ALA A 119 28.54 10.55 -7.54
CA ALA A 119 27.98 11.67 -8.32
C ALA A 119 27.08 12.61 -7.49
N ALA A 120 26.55 12.15 -6.36
CA ALA A 120 25.82 12.98 -5.42
C ALA A 120 26.82 13.45 -4.36
N GLY A 121 27.25 14.72 -4.43
CA GLY A 121 28.07 15.35 -3.39
C GLY A 121 27.50 15.12 -1.97
N PRO A 122 28.28 15.44 -0.92
CA PRO A 122 27.93 15.05 0.46
C PRO A 122 26.49 15.42 0.80
N VAL A 123 25.70 14.44 1.22
CA VAL A 123 24.35 14.67 1.76
C VAL A 123 24.51 15.59 2.96
N ALA A 124 23.98 16.81 2.85
CA ALA A 124 24.06 17.79 3.92
C ALA A 124 23.44 17.22 5.20
N THR A 125 24.28 17.01 6.21
CA THR A 125 23.84 16.90 7.60
C THR A 125 23.10 18.19 7.94
N VAL A 126 21.84 18.08 8.35
CA VAL A 126 21.10 19.18 8.98
C VAL A 126 21.82 19.48 10.30
N VAL A 127 22.78 20.38 10.25
CA VAL A 127 23.20 21.16 11.41
C VAL A 127 22.16 22.26 11.55
N GLU A 128 21.58 22.40 12.74
CA GLU A 128 20.62 23.46 13.04
C GLU A 128 21.17 24.82 12.57
N PRO A 129 20.41 25.61 11.78
CA PRO A 129 20.91 26.90 11.32
C PRO A 129 20.83 27.92 12.46
N ASP A 130 22.00 28.37 12.90
CA ASP A 130 22.17 29.64 13.62
C ASP A 130 21.86 30.79 12.64
N VAL A 131 21.07 31.76 13.11
CA VAL A 131 20.51 32.83 12.29
C VAL A 131 21.54 33.94 12.16
N GLY A 132 22.19 34.05 11.00
CA GLY A 132 23.15 35.12 10.74
C GLY A 132 23.42 35.36 9.26
N GLN A 133 22.94 36.52 8.79
CA GLN A 133 23.39 37.32 7.63
C GLN A 133 23.30 36.71 6.22
N VAL A 134 22.40 37.34 5.45
CA VAL A 134 22.34 37.29 3.99
C VAL A 134 23.35 38.32 3.48
N ASP A 135 24.28 37.91 2.61
CA ASP A 135 25.02 38.83 1.76
C ASP A 135 25.12 38.26 0.34
N ASP A 136 24.92 39.17 -0.61
CA ASP A 136 24.87 38.98 -2.06
C ASP A 136 26.18 38.43 -2.65
N ALA A 137 26.06 37.46 -3.56
CA ALA A 137 27.00 37.28 -4.67
C ALA A 137 26.37 36.47 -5.82
N LEU A 138 25.86 37.19 -6.83
CA LEU A 138 25.65 36.69 -8.18
C LEU A 138 26.98 36.77 -8.94
N ALA A 139 27.50 35.64 -9.43
CA ALA A 139 28.35 35.57 -10.63
C ALA A 139 28.53 34.13 -11.11
N ASP A 140 27.98 33.88 -12.30
CA ASP A 140 28.51 33.07 -13.41
C ASP A 140 29.27 31.76 -13.12
N ASN A 141 28.63 30.65 -13.46
CA ASN A 141 29.29 29.56 -14.19
C ASN A 141 28.27 28.80 -15.05
N GLU A 142 28.21 29.20 -16.33
CA GLU A 142 27.68 28.36 -17.41
C GLU A 142 28.66 27.22 -17.69
N ALA A 143 28.32 26.01 -17.24
CA ALA A 143 28.74 24.75 -17.84
C ALA A 143 27.73 23.68 -17.43
N ALA A 144 26.55 23.71 -18.07
CA ALA A 144 25.54 22.67 -17.91
C ALA A 144 25.98 21.41 -18.69
N GLU A 145 26.84 20.59 -18.08
CA GLU A 145 26.86 19.18 -18.41
C GLU A 145 25.50 18.61 -18.06
N THR A 146 24.77 18.18 -19.08
CA THR A 146 23.45 17.58 -18.94
C THR A 146 23.63 16.21 -18.30
N GLU A 147 23.73 16.17 -16.97
CA GLU A 147 23.61 14.93 -16.21
C GLU A 147 22.25 14.32 -16.52
N ILE A 148 22.26 13.26 -17.32
CA ILE A 148 21.12 12.40 -17.54
C ILE A 148 20.87 11.70 -16.22
N ILE A 149 20.09 12.33 -15.32
CA ILE A 149 19.57 11.67 -14.13
C ILE A 149 18.84 10.42 -14.65
N PRO A 150 19.31 9.19 -14.33
CA PRO A 150 18.60 8.01 -14.75
C PRO A 150 17.20 8.11 -14.16
N THR A 151 16.20 8.10 -15.04
CA THR A 151 14.80 8.09 -14.63
C THR A 151 14.63 6.94 -13.64
N PRO A 152 14.04 7.16 -12.44
CA PRO A 152 13.80 6.08 -11.51
C PRO A 152 13.07 4.96 -12.27
N ARG A 153 13.71 3.79 -12.36
CA ARG A 153 13.12 2.60 -12.97
C ARG A 153 12.35 1.85 -11.89
N ILE A 154 11.11 1.49 -12.20
CA ILE A 154 10.26 0.66 -11.33
C ILE A 154 10.87 -0.73 -11.20
N VAL A 155 11.20 -1.10 -9.97
CA VAL A 155 11.15 -2.49 -9.52
C VAL A 155 9.72 -2.70 -9.01
N LEU A 156 8.91 -3.53 -9.69
CA LEU A 156 7.66 -3.99 -9.10
C LEU A 156 8.01 -4.68 -7.79
N ALA A 157 7.34 -4.29 -6.69
CA ALA A 157 7.51 -4.95 -5.41
C ALA A 157 7.36 -6.45 -5.62
N LYS A 158 8.45 -7.19 -5.37
CA LYS A 158 8.44 -8.64 -5.52
C LYS A 158 7.53 -9.21 -4.44
N PRO A 159 6.95 -10.40 -4.65
CA PRO A 159 6.31 -11.13 -3.56
C PRO A 159 7.32 -11.26 -2.39
N GLY A 160 7.11 -10.51 -1.30
CA GLY A 160 8.06 -10.38 -0.19
C GLY A 160 8.31 -8.94 0.27
N ASP A 161 8.20 -7.96 -0.62
CA ASP A 161 8.46 -6.55 -0.31
C ASP A 161 7.27 -5.86 0.39
N GLU A 162 6.06 -6.45 0.27
CA GLU A 162 4.86 -6.03 0.98
C GLU A 162 4.54 -6.98 2.15
N PRO A 163 3.99 -6.47 3.27
CA PRO A 163 3.41 -7.32 4.31
C PRO A 163 2.35 -8.26 3.73
N ALA A 164 2.18 -9.44 4.33
CA ALA A 164 1.22 -10.44 3.85
C ALA A 164 -0.22 -9.91 3.80
N LEU A 165 -0.59 -8.99 4.70
CA LEU A 165 -1.84 -8.22 4.67
C LEU A 165 -1.51 -6.77 4.31
N SER A 166 -2.05 -6.28 3.20
CA SER A 166 -1.85 -4.90 2.75
C SER A 166 -3.12 -4.33 2.11
N ALA A 167 -3.14 -3.01 1.85
CA ALA A 167 -4.27 -2.36 1.19
C ALA A 167 -4.44 -2.87 -0.25
N HIS A 168 -5.69 -3.01 -0.71
CA HIS A 168 -5.99 -3.45 -2.07
C HIS A 168 -6.56 -2.33 -2.94
N GLU A 169 -7.61 -1.68 -2.47
CA GLU A 169 -8.18 -0.44 -3.01
C GLU A 169 -8.09 0.68 -1.94
N PRO A 170 -8.38 1.95 -2.30
CA PRO A 170 -8.44 3.03 -1.32
C PRO A 170 -9.39 2.72 -0.16
N MET A 171 -8.99 3.14 1.03
CA MET A 171 -9.79 3.05 2.25
C MET A 171 -10.10 4.44 2.77
N TYR A 172 -11.37 4.80 2.74
CA TYR A 172 -11.83 6.16 2.97
C TYR A 172 -13.15 6.21 3.74
N PHE A 173 -13.42 7.37 4.32
CA PHE A 173 -14.71 7.78 4.83
C PHE A 173 -14.96 9.21 4.36
N VAL A 174 -15.99 9.41 3.54
CA VAL A 174 -16.34 10.70 2.94
C VAL A 174 -17.80 11.04 3.21
N LEU A 175 -18.07 12.33 3.42
CA LEU A 175 -19.40 12.88 3.69
C LEU A 175 -19.82 13.77 2.53
N GLY A 176 -21.09 13.73 2.16
CA GLY A 176 -21.62 14.57 1.10
C GLY A 176 -23.10 14.88 1.27
N HIS A 177 -23.69 15.24 0.15
CA HIS A 177 -25.11 15.53 0.05
C HIS A 177 -25.63 14.99 -1.28
N ASP A 178 -26.63 14.12 -1.15
CA ASP A 178 -27.42 13.54 -2.21
C ASP A 178 -28.69 14.37 -2.40
N SER A 179 -29.04 14.68 -3.65
CA SER A 179 -30.21 15.51 -3.97
C SER A 179 -31.54 14.88 -3.54
N ASP A 180 -31.59 13.55 -3.47
CA ASP A 180 -32.79 12.80 -3.19
C ASP A 180 -32.91 12.46 -1.70
N HIS A 181 -31.78 12.17 -1.04
CA HIS A 181 -31.72 11.65 0.34
C HIS A 181 -31.07 12.61 1.36
N GLY A 182 -30.61 13.77 0.91
CA GLY A 182 -29.97 14.77 1.77
C GLY A 182 -28.54 14.36 2.18
N ALA A 183 -28.18 14.57 3.45
CA ALA A 183 -26.82 14.27 3.90
C ALA A 183 -26.51 12.76 3.78
N ASP A 184 -25.35 12.42 3.23
CA ASP A 184 -24.92 11.04 3.06
C ASP A 184 -23.45 10.83 3.47
N ALA A 185 -23.09 9.57 3.71
CA ALA A 185 -21.71 9.15 3.90
C ALA A 185 -21.40 7.94 3.05
N ARG A 186 -20.21 7.90 2.48
CA ARG A 186 -19.68 6.72 1.78
C ARG A 186 -18.36 6.32 2.41
N PHE A 187 -18.18 5.05 2.66
CA PHE A 187 -16.90 4.53 3.12
C PHE A 187 -16.53 3.21 2.47
N GLN A 188 -15.23 2.94 2.42
CA GLN A 188 -14.68 1.74 1.85
C GLN A 188 -13.58 1.15 2.75
N LEU A 189 -13.63 -0.16 2.94
CA LEU A 189 -12.58 -0.96 3.57
C LEU A 189 -12.07 -1.94 2.54
N SER A 190 -10.75 -2.05 2.36
CA SER A 190 -10.20 -2.90 1.30
C SER A 190 -8.82 -3.42 1.65
N PHE A 191 -8.66 -4.74 1.60
CA PHE A 191 -7.37 -5.39 1.82
C PHE A 191 -7.14 -6.54 0.85
N LYS A 192 -5.85 -6.85 0.66
CA LYS A 192 -5.38 -8.07 0.01
C LYS A 192 -4.52 -8.86 0.99
N TYR A 193 -4.67 -10.17 0.94
CA TYR A 193 -3.88 -11.12 1.73
C TYR A 193 -3.15 -12.08 0.80
N ARG A 194 -1.82 -12.12 0.90
CA ARG A 194 -0.97 -13.06 0.15
C ARG A 194 -1.11 -14.44 0.77
N LEU A 195 -1.65 -15.40 0.01
CA LEU A 195 -2.00 -16.72 0.53
C LEU A 195 -0.79 -17.60 0.87
N PHE A 196 0.31 -17.42 0.14
CA PHE A 196 1.51 -18.23 0.30
C PHE A 196 2.73 -17.35 0.45
N ASP A 197 3.46 -17.54 1.55
CA ASP A 197 4.73 -16.88 1.77
C ASP A 197 5.78 -17.45 0.80
N PRO A 198 6.47 -16.62 0.00
CA PRO A 198 7.60 -17.02 -0.84
C PRO A 198 8.68 -17.78 -0.06
N GLU A 199 8.89 -17.45 1.21
CA GLU A 199 9.90 -18.09 2.08
C GLU A 199 9.34 -19.33 2.81
N GLY A 200 8.04 -19.57 2.73
CA GLY A 200 7.39 -20.73 3.33
C GLY A 200 7.60 -22.02 2.52
N ILE A 201 7.32 -23.18 3.14
CA ILE A 201 7.49 -24.51 2.53
C ILE A 201 6.78 -24.61 1.16
N ILE A 202 5.57 -24.05 1.08
CA ILE A 202 4.76 -24.06 -0.15
C ILE A 202 5.33 -23.08 -1.20
N GLY A 203 5.79 -21.90 -0.78
CA GLY A 203 6.42 -20.92 -1.67
C GLY A 203 7.76 -21.40 -2.22
N GLY A 204 8.56 -22.08 -1.41
CA GLY A 204 9.80 -22.72 -1.84
C GLY A 204 9.59 -23.89 -2.81
N PHE A 205 8.49 -24.64 -2.68
CA PHE A 205 8.14 -25.71 -3.62
C PHE A 205 7.59 -25.17 -4.94
N SER A 206 6.78 -24.11 -4.89
CA SER A 206 6.21 -23.48 -6.08
C SER A 206 6.18 -21.95 -5.93
N PRO A 207 7.24 -21.25 -6.37
CA PRO A 207 7.34 -19.79 -6.30
C PRO A 207 6.23 -19.05 -7.07
N LEU A 208 5.55 -19.73 -7.99
CA LEU A 208 4.38 -19.17 -8.65
C LEU A 208 3.23 -18.93 -7.67
N LEU A 209 3.06 -19.77 -6.64
CA LEU A 209 1.94 -19.67 -5.70
C LEU A 209 1.99 -18.41 -4.83
N SER A 210 3.16 -17.83 -4.61
CA SER A 210 3.29 -16.58 -3.82
C SER A 210 2.69 -15.35 -4.50
N ASN A 211 2.27 -15.48 -5.75
CA ASN A 211 1.56 -14.46 -6.52
C ASN A 211 0.04 -14.52 -6.38
N LEU A 212 -0.48 -15.45 -5.56
CA LEU A 212 -1.91 -15.61 -5.33
C LEU A 212 -2.36 -14.82 -4.11
N TYR A 213 -3.36 -13.96 -4.32
CA TYR A 213 -3.92 -13.06 -3.32
C TYR A 213 -5.40 -13.31 -3.14
N PHE A 214 -5.84 -13.36 -1.89
CA PHE A 214 -7.24 -13.13 -1.53
C PHE A 214 -7.47 -11.64 -1.38
N THR A 215 -8.64 -11.15 -1.79
CA THR A 215 -9.06 -9.77 -1.61
C THR A 215 -10.39 -9.69 -0.93
N TYR A 216 -10.60 -8.59 -0.22
CA TYR A 216 -11.90 -8.22 0.28
C TYR A 216 -12.03 -6.71 0.22
N THR A 217 -13.00 -6.23 -0.56
CA THR A 217 -13.44 -4.83 -0.51
C THR A 217 -14.89 -4.77 -0.04
N GLN A 218 -15.18 -3.87 0.89
CA GLN A 218 -16.55 -3.55 1.30
C GLN A 218 -16.79 -2.05 1.11
N THR A 219 -17.87 -1.70 0.43
CA THR A 219 -18.28 -0.31 0.23
C THR A 219 -19.68 -0.12 0.75
N SER A 220 -19.87 0.87 1.63
CA SER A 220 -21.17 1.18 2.22
C SER A 220 -21.55 2.62 1.92
N LEU A 221 -22.82 2.81 1.57
CA LEU A 221 -23.46 4.11 1.40
C LEU A 221 -24.52 4.27 2.49
N TRP A 222 -24.45 5.37 3.21
CA TRP A 222 -25.18 5.63 4.44
C TRP A 222 -25.99 6.91 4.30
N ASP A 223 -27.32 6.81 4.34
CA ASP A 223 -28.21 7.96 4.25
C ASP A 223 -28.32 8.59 5.64
N LEU A 224 -27.47 9.57 5.93
CA LEU A 224 -27.43 10.25 7.24
C LEU A 224 -28.66 11.15 7.45
N GLY A 225 -29.21 11.70 6.37
CA GLY A 225 -30.36 12.60 6.38
C GLY A 225 -31.73 11.93 6.54
N GLU A 226 -31.80 10.60 6.38
CA GLU A 226 -33.04 9.82 6.46
C GLU A 226 -33.40 9.41 7.89
N ASP A 227 -34.66 9.03 8.10
CA ASP A 227 -35.17 8.61 9.41
C ASP A 227 -34.38 7.42 9.97
N SER A 228 -33.80 7.60 11.16
CA SER A 228 -32.91 6.65 11.84
C SER A 228 -31.57 6.39 11.14
N SER A 229 -31.22 7.20 10.13
CA SER A 229 -29.98 7.14 9.36
C SER A 229 -29.60 5.72 8.93
N PRO A 230 -30.37 5.06 8.05
CA PRO A 230 -30.11 3.69 7.62
C PRO A 230 -28.99 3.60 6.57
N PHE A 231 -28.33 2.45 6.49
CA PHE A 231 -27.48 2.13 5.34
C PHE A 231 -28.34 1.93 4.09
N ARG A 232 -28.08 2.74 3.04
CA ARG A 232 -28.75 2.63 1.74
C ARG A 232 -28.35 1.35 1.04
N ASP A 233 -27.05 1.11 0.93
CA ASP A 233 -26.52 -0.12 0.36
C ASP A 233 -25.17 -0.46 0.96
N THR A 234 -24.82 -1.74 0.95
CA THR A 234 -23.48 -2.20 1.30
C THR A 234 -23.10 -3.33 0.35
N SER A 235 -22.05 -3.10 -0.45
CA SER A 235 -21.50 -4.10 -1.35
C SER A 235 -20.32 -4.81 -0.69
N TYR A 236 -20.34 -6.14 -0.72
CA TYR A 236 -19.30 -7.04 -0.26
C TYR A 236 -18.62 -7.67 -1.48
N ARG A 237 -17.31 -7.43 -1.64
CA ARG A 237 -16.52 -7.86 -2.80
C ARG A 237 -15.32 -8.73 -2.40
N PRO A 238 -15.50 -10.00 -2.00
CA PRO A 238 -14.40 -10.93 -1.88
C PRO A 238 -13.88 -11.37 -3.27
N GLY A 239 -12.58 -11.60 -3.37
CA GLY A 239 -11.97 -12.05 -4.61
C GLY A 239 -10.70 -12.86 -4.42
N LEU A 240 -10.25 -13.46 -5.52
CA LEU A 240 -8.98 -14.17 -5.64
C LEU A 240 -8.33 -13.74 -6.93
N PHE A 241 -7.06 -13.33 -6.87
CA PHE A 241 -6.31 -12.99 -8.08
C PHE A 241 -4.88 -13.49 -8.04
N TYR A 242 -4.36 -13.74 -9.23
CA TYR A 242 -2.97 -14.04 -9.50
C TYR A 242 -2.31 -12.84 -10.19
N GLN A 243 -1.18 -12.36 -9.68
CA GLN A 243 -0.46 -11.20 -10.21
C GLN A 243 0.95 -11.54 -10.67
N TRP A 244 1.38 -11.01 -11.81
CA TRP A 244 2.75 -11.20 -12.29
C TRP A 244 3.26 -9.98 -13.05
N ALA A 245 4.59 -9.87 -13.11
CA ALA A 245 5.26 -8.83 -13.87
C ALA A 245 5.08 -9.05 -15.38
N GLY A 246 4.82 -7.96 -16.09
CA GLY A 246 4.78 -7.89 -17.54
C GLY A 246 6.12 -7.50 -18.14
N SER A 247 6.08 -6.71 -19.21
CA SER A 247 7.27 -6.27 -19.95
C SER A 247 7.57 -4.80 -19.67
N GLU A 248 8.84 -4.48 -19.41
CA GLU A 248 9.32 -3.08 -19.30
C GLU A 248 9.40 -2.37 -20.67
N LYS A 249 9.31 -3.12 -21.77
CA LYS A 249 9.30 -2.54 -23.12
C LYS A 249 7.92 -1.99 -23.46
N GLN A 250 7.84 -0.68 -23.66
CA GLN A 250 6.68 -0.05 -24.26
C GLN A 250 6.43 -0.63 -25.67
N PRO A 251 5.16 -0.85 -26.09
CA PRO A 251 3.90 -0.43 -25.44
C PRO A 251 3.27 -1.52 -24.55
N LEU A 252 3.99 -2.57 -24.16
CA LEU A 252 3.42 -3.70 -23.42
C LEU A 252 3.11 -3.33 -21.95
N PRO A 253 2.10 -3.97 -21.31
CA PRO A 253 1.82 -3.79 -19.89
C PRO A 253 2.99 -4.20 -19.02
N THR A 254 3.24 -3.45 -17.96
CA THR A 254 4.30 -3.72 -16.98
C THR A 254 3.84 -4.65 -15.88
N GLU A 255 2.53 -4.77 -15.63
CA GLU A 255 1.95 -5.70 -14.67
C GLU A 255 0.68 -6.35 -15.24
N TRP A 256 0.42 -7.58 -14.82
CA TRP A 256 -0.80 -8.30 -15.13
C TRP A 256 -1.45 -8.86 -13.87
N ARG A 257 -2.79 -8.79 -13.81
CA ARG A 257 -3.60 -9.52 -12.82
C ARG A 257 -4.72 -10.29 -13.51
N VAL A 258 -4.98 -11.50 -13.08
CA VAL A 258 -6.16 -12.28 -13.48
C VAL A 258 -6.86 -12.78 -12.22
N GLY A 259 -8.18 -12.70 -12.17
CA GLY A 259 -8.89 -13.05 -10.94
C GLY A 259 -10.37 -13.37 -11.13
N LEU A 260 -10.94 -13.85 -10.03
CA LEU A 260 -12.36 -14.05 -9.82
C LEU A 260 -12.81 -13.14 -8.67
N GLU A 261 -13.95 -12.49 -8.84
CA GLU A 261 -14.52 -11.60 -7.82
C GLU A 261 -16.01 -11.84 -7.74
N HIS A 262 -16.50 -12.05 -6.52
CA HIS A 262 -17.92 -12.03 -6.20
C HIS A 262 -18.24 -10.63 -5.68
N GLU A 263 -19.36 -10.06 -6.09
CA GLU A 263 -19.90 -8.81 -5.53
C GLU A 263 -21.38 -9.03 -5.20
N SER A 264 -21.78 -8.81 -3.94
CA SER A 264 -23.19 -8.85 -3.53
C SER A 264 -23.52 -7.81 -2.48
N ASN A 265 -24.80 -7.44 -2.37
CA ASN A 265 -25.24 -6.46 -1.38
C ASN A 265 -25.70 -7.06 -0.03
N GLY A 266 -25.65 -8.39 0.09
CA GLY A 266 -26.06 -9.10 1.31
C GLY A 266 -27.55 -8.99 1.67
N ARG A 267 -28.40 -8.47 0.78
CA ARG A 267 -29.85 -8.35 1.00
C ARG A 267 -30.60 -9.61 0.58
N SER A 268 -31.78 -9.82 1.16
CA SER A 268 -32.71 -10.85 0.69
C SER A 268 -33.54 -10.37 -0.52
N SER A 269 -34.17 -11.31 -1.23
CA SER A 269 -35.15 -10.98 -2.28
C SER A 269 -36.27 -10.07 -1.72
N PRO A 270 -36.75 -9.05 -2.46
CA PRO A 270 -36.45 -8.72 -3.88
C PRO A 270 -35.26 -7.77 -4.09
N GLU A 271 -34.64 -7.28 -3.01
CA GLU A 271 -33.55 -6.29 -3.06
C GLU A 271 -32.16 -6.92 -3.22
N SER A 272 -32.09 -8.26 -3.18
CA SER A 272 -30.88 -9.02 -3.44
C SER A 272 -30.28 -8.63 -4.78
N ARG A 273 -28.99 -8.35 -4.79
CA ARG A 273 -28.18 -8.15 -5.98
C ARG A 273 -26.86 -8.87 -5.83
N SER A 274 -26.41 -9.51 -6.90
CA SER A 274 -25.15 -10.23 -6.95
C SER A 274 -24.62 -10.37 -8.37
N ILE A 275 -23.30 -10.40 -8.47
CA ILE A 275 -22.56 -10.77 -9.67
C ILE A 275 -21.33 -11.59 -9.30
N ASP A 276 -20.95 -12.49 -10.18
CA ASP A 276 -19.63 -13.11 -10.20
C ASP A 276 -18.92 -12.71 -11.49
N THR A 277 -17.67 -12.27 -11.36
CA THR A 277 -16.86 -11.84 -12.52
C THR A 277 -15.54 -12.59 -12.58
N ALA A 278 -15.14 -12.97 -13.79
CA ALA A 278 -13.74 -13.25 -14.12
C ALA A 278 -13.16 -12.01 -14.78
N TYR A 279 -11.94 -11.62 -14.40
CA TYR A 279 -11.34 -10.40 -14.89
C TYR A 279 -9.85 -10.53 -15.21
N LEU A 280 -9.38 -9.61 -16.06
CA LEU A 280 -7.99 -9.39 -16.44
C LEU A 280 -7.68 -7.89 -16.32
N ILE A 281 -6.56 -7.57 -15.68
CA ILE A 281 -6.04 -6.21 -15.54
C ILE A 281 -4.62 -6.17 -16.09
N PRO A 282 -4.41 -5.73 -17.35
CA PRO A 282 -3.12 -5.21 -17.75
C PRO A 282 -2.93 -3.82 -17.11
N ALA A 283 -1.76 -3.57 -16.52
CA ALA A 283 -1.43 -2.26 -15.98
C ALA A 283 -0.13 -1.72 -16.59
N TRP A 284 -0.16 -0.42 -16.91
CA TRP A 284 0.99 0.35 -17.35
C TRP A 284 1.32 1.36 -16.27
N HIS A 285 2.55 1.30 -15.77
CA HIS A 285 3.08 2.28 -14.82
C HIS A 285 4.16 3.10 -15.52
N LEU A 286 3.89 4.39 -15.71
CA LEU A 286 4.77 5.34 -16.37
C LEU A 286 5.28 6.35 -15.35
N ASP A 287 6.58 6.23 -15.03
CA ASP A 287 7.27 7.22 -14.23
C ASP A 287 7.59 8.46 -15.04
N MET A 288 7.31 9.60 -14.45
CA MET A 288 7.49 10.92 -15.03
C MET A 288 8.45 11.72 -14.15
N SER A 289 8.86 12.89 -14.65
CA SER A 289 9.71 13.80 -13.88
C SER A 289 9.07 14.21 -12.55
N GLN A 290 9.91 14.61 -11.60
CA GLN A 290 9.48 15.08 -10.27
C GLN A 290 8.73 14.01 -9.43
N GLY A 291 9.02 12.72 -9.65
CA GLY A 291 8.45 11.60 -8.88
C GLY A 291 6.98 11.33 -9.15
N ARG A 292 6.41 11.91 -10.22
CA ARG A 292 5.02 11.66 -10.62
C ARG A 292 4.93 10.32 -11.34
N ARG A 293 3.83 9.60 -11.09
CA ARG A 293 3.52 8.35 -11.78
C ARG A 293 2.14 8.43 -12.40
N LEU A 294 2.03 8.03 -13.66
CA LEU A 294 0.78 7.72 -14.32
C LEU A 294 0.60 6.19 -14.34
N THR A 295 -0.54 5.72 -13.85
CA THR A 295 -0.96 4.33 -13.94
C THR A 295 -2.22 4.25 -14.76
N PHE A 296 -2.22 3.38 -15.77
CA PHE A 296 -3.41 3.02 -16.53
C PHE A 296 -3.66 1.53 -16.36
N ALA A 297 -4.85 1.15 -15.90
CA ALA A 297 -5.15 -0.23 -15.51
C ALA A 297 -6.61 -0.59 -15.79
N PRO A 298 -7.01 -0.81 -17.06
CA PRO A 298 -8.36 -1.24 -17.38
C PRO A 298 -8.65 -2.61 -16.77
N LYS A 299 -9.70 -2.73 -15.95
CA LYS A 299 -10.21 -4.04 -15.48
C LYS A 299 -11.23 -4.53 -16.49
N ILE A 300 -10.83 -5.49 -17.30
CA ILE A 300 -11.67 -6.12 -18.33
C ILE A 300 -12.28 -7.36 -17.69
N TYR A 301 -13.60 -7.53 -17.76
CA TYR A 301 -14.28 -8.61 -17.07
C TYR A 301 -15.43 -9.24 -17.85
N HIS A 302 -15.75 -10.46 -17.47
CA HIS A 302 -16.90 -11.22 -17.94
C HIS A 302 -17.76 -11.63 -16.75
N TYR A 303 -19.08 -11.43 -16.85
CA TYR A 303 -20.04 -11.89 -15.84
C TYR A 303 -20.24 -13.40 -15.99
N ILE A 304 -19.78 -14.16 -15.01
CA ILE A 304 -20.02 -15.60 -14.89
C ILE A 304 -21.40 -15.84 -14.31
N ASP A 305 -21.79 -15.04 -13.31
CA ASP A 305 -23.13 -15.01 -12.75
C ASP A 305 -23.64 -13.57 -12.59
N LYS A 306 -24.94 -13.38 -12.78
CA LYS A 306 -25.69 -12.12 -12.62
C LYS A 306 -27.20 -12.37 -12.55
N HIS A 307 -27.64 -13.51 -12.02
CA HIS A 307 -29.04 -13.92 -12.07
C HIS A 307 -30.02 -12.90 -11.45
N GLU A 308 -29.62 -12.23 -10.37
CA GLU A 308 -30.41 -11.25 -9.62
C GLU A 308 -30.54 -9.90 -10.36
N ASN A 309 -29.63 -9.61 -11.30
CA ASN A 309 -29.53 -8.35 -12.04
C ASN A 309 -29.01 -8.64 -13.45
N ARG A 310 -29.85 -9.34 -14.23
CA ARG A 310 -29.48 -9.94 -15.53
C ARG A 310 -29.02 -8.94 -16.58
N ASP A 311 -29.40 -7.67 -16.42
CA ASP A 311 -29.17 -6.60 -17.37
C ASP A 311 -28.12 -5.58 -16.89
N ILE A 312 -27.39 -5.87 -15.81
CA ILE A 312 -26.34 -5.00 -15.24
C ILE A 312 -25.28 -4.53 -16.27
N GLN A 313 -24.97 -5.36 -17.27
CA GLN A 313 -24.03 -5.02 -18.35
C GLN A 313 -24.50 -3.82 -19.18
N ARG A 314 -25.81 -3.55 -19.23
CA ARG A 314 -26.36 -2.37 -19.93
C ARG A 314 -25.82 -1.09 -19.33
N PHE A 315 -25.55 -1.10 -18.03
CA PHE A 315 -25.14 0.03 -17.21
C PHE A 315 -23.62 0.05 -16.93
N ARG A 316 -23.06 -1.08 -16.45
CA ARG A 316 -21.63 -1.15 -16.07
C ARG A 316 -20.69 -1.56 -17.21
N GLY A 317 -21.22 -2.21 -18.24
CA GLY A 317 -20.41 -2.69 -19.36
C GLY A 317 -19.55 -3.90 -18.98
N TYR A 318 -18.38 -3.99 -19.60
CA TYR A 318 -17.41 -5.09 -19.44
C TYR A 318 -15.99 -4.61 -19.14
N VAL A 319 -15.80 -3.29 -18.97
CA VAL A 319 -14.50 -2.68 -18.70
C VAL A 319 -14.68 -1.53 -17.73
N ASP A 320 -13.92 -1.57 -16.64
CA ASP A 320 -13.69 -0.41 -15.79
C ASP A 320 -12.36 0.22 -16.22
N TRP A 321 -12.42 1.43 -16.79
CA TRP A 321 -11.23 2.16 -17.21
C TRP A 321 -10.65 2.93 -16.02
N ASN A 322 -9.56 2.43 -15.45
CA ASN A 322 -8.92 3.05 -14.29
C ASN A 322 -7.64 3.80 -14.68
N VAL A 323 -7.52 5.03 -14.19
CA VAL A 323 -6.33 5.88 -14.32
C VAL A 323 -5.98 6.42 -12.95
N ARG A 324 -4.69 6.41 -12.58
CA ARG A 324 -4.18 7.08 -11.38
C ARG A 324 -2.98 7.94 -11.75
N TYR A 325 -2.93 9.17 -11.27
CA TYR A 325 -1.86 10.11 -11.58
C TYR A 325 -1.51 10.95 -10.37
N GLY A 326 -0.21 11.01 -10.03
CA GLY A 326 0.23 11.87 -8.94
C GLY A 326 1.54 11.42 -8.31
N ARG A 327 1.75 11.86 -7.07
CA ARG A 327 2.93 11.52 -6.26
C ARG A 327 2.50 10.89 -4.93
N GLU A 328 3.19 9.84 -4.50
CA GLU A 328 2.90 9.16 -3.23
C GLU A 328 3.12 10.04 -1.99
N ASP A 329 3.91 11.11 -2.10
CA ASP A 329 4.13 12.11 -1.04
C ASP A 329 3.34 13.42 -1.27
N GLY A 330 2.44 13.44 -2.26
CA GLY A 330 1.74 14.65 -2.68
C GLY A 330 0.32 14.37 -3.14
N LEU A 331 -0.15 15.17 -4.10
CA LEU A 331 -1.48 15.06 -4.68
C LEU A 331 -1.58 13.83 -5.58
N ILE A 332 -2.65 13.05 -5.42
CA ILE A 332 -3.00 11.92 -6.28
C ILE A 332 -4.43 12.08 -6.78
N TRP A 333 -4.60 11.87 -8.08
CA TRP A 333 -5.87 11.77 -8.78
C TRP A 333 -6.10 10.32 -9.17
N SER A 334 -7.29 9.79 -8.92
CA SER A 334 -7.71 8.45 -9.33
C SER A 334 -9.06 8.57 -10.03
N GLY A 335 -9.11 8.17 -11.30
CA GLY A 335 -10.32 8.19 -12.11
C GLY A 335 -10.75 6.78 -12.50
N MET A 336 -12.05 6.52 -12.45
CA MET A 336 -12.69 5.32 -12.97
C MET A 336 -13.82 5.71 -13.91
N TYR A 337 -13.89 5.07 -15.07
CA TYR A 337 -14.98 5.25 -16.03
C TYR A 337 -15.55 3.90 -16.49
N ARG A 338 -16.87 3.83 -16.63
CA ARG A 338 -17.61 2.68 -17.16
C ARG A 338 -18.50 3.11 -18.31
N GLN A 339 -18.53 2.27 -19.35
CA GLN A 339 -19.43 2.42 -20.48
C GLN A 339 -20.28 1.14 -20.62
N GLY A 340 -21.57 1.28 -20.34
CA GLY A 340 -22.57 0.23 -20.47
C GLY A 340 -22.91 -0.10 -21.92
N THR A 341 -23.36 -1.33 -22.16
CA THR A 341 -23.69 -1.84 -23.52
C THR A 341 -24.91 -1.18 -24.16
N SER A 342 -25.70 -0.44 -23.37
CA SER A 342 -26.89 0.28 -23.85
C SER A 342 -26.71 1.80 -23.84
N GLY A 343 -25.46 2.28 -23.79
CA GLY A 343 -25.16 3.72 -23.84
C GLY A 343 -25.13 4.43 -22.48
N PHE A 344 -25.56 3.77 -21.39
CA PHE A 344 -25.40 4.28 -20.04
C PHE A 344 -23.91 4.35 -19.64
N ALA A 345 -23.55 5.30 -18.80
CA ALA A 345 -22.16 5.50 -18.39
C ALA A 345 -22.08 6.01 -16.95
N SER A 346 -20.90 5.86 -16.36
CA SER A 346 -20.59 6.42 -15.04
C SER A 346 -19.13 6.80 -14.92
N GLY A 347 -18.84 7.80 -14.12
CA GLY A 347 -17.49 8.21 -13.77
C GLY A 347 -17.33 8.45 -12.28
N GLN A 348 -16.16 8.10 -11.74
CA GLN A 348 -15.73 8.49 -10.40
C GLN A 348 -14.35 9.15 -10.49
N LEU A 349 -14.17 10.25 -9.76
CA LEU A 349 -12.90 10.93 -9.60
C LEU A 349 -12.61 11.13 -8.11
N ASP A 350 -11.52 10.56 -7.64
CA ASP A 350 -10.99 10.72 -6.30
C ASP A 350 -9.72 11.57 -6.33
N ILE A 351 -9.61 12.51 -5.40
CA ILE A 351 -8.44 13.36 -5.21
C ILE A 351 -8.00 13.21 -3.76
N SER A 352 -6.74 12.87 -3.54
CA SER A 352 -6.17 12.75 -2.20
C SER A 352 -4.89 13.55 -2.01
N TYR A 353 -4.73 14.14 -0.82
CA TYR A 353 -3.52 14.88 -0.43
C TYR A 353 -3.12 14.56 1.01
N PRO A 354 -1.84 14.27 1.29
CA PRO A 354 -1.39 13.92 2.64
C PRO A 354 -1.56 15.10 3.58
N ILE A 355 -2.18 14.84 4.73
CA ILE A 355 -2.24 15.81 5.82
C ILE A 355 -1.11 15.52 6.81
N SER A 356 -0.35 16.57 7.14
CA SER A 356 0.94 16.47 7.85
C SER A 356 0.88 15.67 9.16
N GLU A 357 2.01 15.07 9.52
CA GLU A 357 2.26 14.34 10.79
C GLU A 357 1.89 15.13 12.06
N ARG A 358 1.80 16.48 12.01
CA ARG A 358 1.47 17.32 13.18
C ARG A 358 0.05 17.16 13.72
N ILE A 359 -0.92 16.68 12.93
CA ILE A 359 -2.32 16.55 13.36
C ILE A 359 -2.65 15.09 13.72
N PHE A 360 -2.10 14.13 12.99
CA PHE A 360 -2.30 12.70 13.20
C PHE A 360 -0.93 12.00 13.30
N ALA A 361 -0.27 12.15 14.45
CA ALA A 361 1.14 11.80 14.66
C ALA A 361 1.53 10.32 14.49
N ARG A 362 0.64 9.44 14.00
CA ARG A 362 0.92 7.99 13.87
C ARG A 362 0.28 7.28 12.68
N THR A 363 -0.54 7.94 11.86
CA THR A 363 -1.26 7.28 10.75
C THR A 363 -1.27 8.20 9.54
N GLY A 364 -0.56 7.79 8.48
CA GLY A 364 -0.60 8.45 7.17
C GLY A 364 -2.05 8.59 6.71
N SER A 365 -2.59 9.79 6.87
CA SER A 365 -3.98 10.13 6.56
C SER A 365 -3.96 11.15 5.44
N PHE A 366 -4.99 11.11 4.61
CA PHE A 366 -5.11 11.98 3.46
C PHE A 366 -6.46 12.67 3.50
N VAL A 367 -6.52 13.96 3.18
CA VAL A 367 -7.79 14.58 2.80
C VAL A 367 -8.20 13.97 1.48
N HIS A 368 -9.47 13.59 1.36
CA HIS A 368 -10.02 12.85 0.22
C HIS A 368 -11.28 13.55 -0.29
N LEU A 369 -11.25 14.02 -1.53
CA LEU A 369 -12.42 14.48 -2.28
C LEU A 369 -12.84 13.38 -3.27
N GLN A 370 -14.12 13.05 -3.30
CA GLN A 370 -14.70 12.10 -4.24
C GLN A 370 -15.83 12.76 -5.02
N MET A 371 -15.84 12.56 -6.32
CA MET A 371 -16.91 12.98 -7.22
C MET A 371 -17.41 11.75 -7.98
N PHE A 372 -18.73 11.52 -8.00
CA PHE A 372 -19.35 10.43 -8.75
C PHE A 372 -20.49 10.97 -9.60
N SER A 373 -20.68 10.46 -10.81
CA SER A 373 -21.84 10.77 -11.65
C SER A 373 -22.18 9.61 -12.57
N GLY A 374 -23.47 9.39 -12.81
CA GLY A 374 -23.99 8.36 -13.71
C GLY A 374 -24.58 7.16 -12.98
N TYR A 375 -24.57 6.01 -13.63
CA TYR A 375 -25.23 4.78 -13.18
C TYR A 375 -24.32 3.89 -12.31
N GLY A 376 -24.88 3.01 -11.49
CA GLY A 376 -24.07 1.97 -10.84
C GLY A 376 -23.19 2.44 -9.68
N GLU A 377 -23.59 3.47 -8.95
CA GLU A 377 -22.91 3.90 -7.72
C GLU A 377 -22.92 2.81 -6.64
N THR A 378 -24.06 2.11 -6.56
CA THR A 378 -24.36 1.00 -5.67
C THR A 378 -24.84 -0.19 -6.50
N LEU A 379 -24.80 -1.39 -5.91
CA LEU A 379 -25.28 -2.57 -6.60
C LEU A 379 -26.82 -2.66 -6.53
N LEU A 380 -27.42 -2.20 -5.43
CA LEU A 380 -28.87 -2.10 -5.26
C LEU A 380 -29.53 -1.27 -6.38
N GLU A 381 -28.93 -0.15 -6.71
CA GLU A 381 -29.47 0.86 -7.63
C GLU A 381 -28.62 0.97 -8.90
N PHE A 382 -28.15 -0.17 -9.41
CA PHE A 382 -27.25 -0.19 -10.56
C PHE A 382 -27.84 0.42 -11.84
N ASP A 383 -29.16 0.49 -11.93
CA ASP A 383 -29.97 0.98 -13.02
C ASP A 383 -30.51 2.41 -12.81
N ARG A 384 -30.14 3.07 -11.71
CA ARG A 384 -30.50 4.47 -11.45
C ARG A 384 -29.37 5.40 -11.87
N ASP A 385 -29.74 6.46 -12.57
CA ASP A 385 -28.85 7.57 -12.87
C ASP A 385 -28.69 8.46 -11.63
N ARG A 386 -27.48 8.94 -11.37
CA ARG A 386 -27.18 9.87 -10.29
C ARG A 386 -26.55 11.12 -10.86
N ASP A 387 -27.13 12.26 -10.50
CA ASP A 387 -26.48 13.56 -10.67
C ASP A 387 -25.14 13.58 -9.93
N THR A 388 -24.27 14.52 -10.29
CA THR A 388 -22.93 14.62 -9.71
C THR A 388 -22.96 14.75 -8.18
N GLN A 389 -22.52 13.69 -7.51
CA GLN A 389 -22.33 13.62 -6.07
C GLN A 389 -20.92 14.08 -5.72
N ILE A 390 -20.78 14.96 -4.74
CA ILE A 390 -19.49 15.44 -4.24
C ILE A 390 -19.39 15.12 -2.76
N ARG A 391 -18.35 14.39 -2.38
CA ARG A 391 -18.10 13.98 -1.00
C ARG A 391 -16.69 14.34 -0.57
N LEU A 392 -16.53 14.79 0.67
CA LEU A 392 -15.24 15.16 1.26
C LEU A 392 -15.03 14.39 2.56
N GLY A 393 -13.81 13.93 2.80
CA GLY A 393 -13.46 13.33 4.07
C GLY A 393 -12.00 12.93 4.13
N ILE A 394 -11.74 11.75 4.71
CA ILE A 394 -10.39 11.25 4.96
C ILE A 394 -10.20 9.88 4.33
N SER A 395 -8.96 9.59 3.93
CA SER A 395 -8.51 8.24 3.62
C SER A 395 -7.28 7.86 4.42
N ILE A 396 -7.12 6.55 4.62
CA ILE A 396 -6.00 5.93 5.35
C ILE A 396 -5.15 5.04 4.43
N ALA A 397 -5.64 4.76 3.23
CA ALA A 397 -4.92 4.12 2.13
C ALA A 397 -5.47 4.66 0.80
N ARG A 398 -4.60 4.85 -0.22
CA ARG A 398 -4.92 5.58 -1.46
C ARG A 398 -4.21 5.04 -2.70
#